data_AF-A0A969NDS8-F1
#
_entry.id   AF-A0A969NDS8-F1
#
_cell.length_a   1.000
_cell.length_b   1.000
_cell.length_c   1.000
_cell.angle_alpha   90.00
_cell.angle_beta   90.00
_cell.angle_gamma   90.00
#
_symmetry.space_group_name_H-M   'P 1'
#
loop_
_entity.id
_entity.type
_entity.pdbx_description
1 polymer ?
#
loop_
_entity_poly.entity_id
_entity_poly.type
_entity_poly.pdbx_seq_one_letter_code
_entity_poly.pdbx_strand_id
1 'polypeptide(L)'
;MKKQKSTELIDNEVDEYYKNFDTTFLSIYPTFVKELNNLLIENEQITLKNGELLNTELRIFALIRLGITDSSKIAKLLRYSVNTIYNYRVKIKNKAAVAREEFEDYVKKIGAFIE
;
A
#
# COMPACT_ATOMS: atom_id res chain seq x y z
N MET A 1 -19.80 19.07 -24.23
CA MET A 1 -19.11 17.76 -24.13
C MET A 1 -17.65 17.91 -23.64
N LYS A 2 -17.37 18.60 -22.52
CA LYS A 2 -15.99 18.84 -22.02
C LYS A 2 -15.65 18.14 -20.67
N LYS A 3 -16.63 17.52 -19.99
CA LYS A 3 -16.43 16.95 -18.63
C LYS A 3 -15.89 15.52 -18.58
N GLN A 4 -16.18 14.66 -19.56
CA GLN A 4 -15.72 13.25 -19.52
C GLN A 4 -14.23 13.12 -19.86
N LYS A 5 -13.76 13.87 -20.86
CA LYS A 5 -12.37 13.79 -21.35
C LYS A 5 -11.33 14.16 -20.30
N SER A 6 -11.66 15.06 -19.37
CA SER A 6 -10.76 15.47 -18.28
C SER A 6 -10.64 14.43 -17.17
N THR A 7 -11.71 13.68 -16.88
CA THR A 7 -11.69 12.64 -15.83
C THR A 7 -10.88 11.43 -16.29
N GLU A 8 -11.08 10.98 -17.53
CA GLU A 8 -10.31 9.88 -18.12
C GLU A 8 -8.80 10.17 -18.18
N LEU A 9 -8.42 11.41 -18.49
CA LEU A 9 -7.00 11.81 -18.48
C LEU A 9 -6.40 11.74 -17.07
N ILE A 10 -7.14 12.20 -16.06
CA ILE A 10 -6.69 12.16 -14.67
C ILE A 10 -6.57 10.71 -14.19
N ASP A 11 -7.53 9.85 -14.52
CA ASP A 11 -7.50 8.44 -14.12
C ASP A 11 -6.28 7.73 -14.72
N ASN A 12 -5.97 8.00 -16.00
CA ASN A 12 -4.76 7.47 -16.65
C ASN A 12 -3.46 7.95 -15.97
N GLU A 13 -3.36 9.23 -15.60
CA GLU A 13 -2.20 9.75 -14.87
C GLU A 13 -2.03 9.09 -13.50
N VAL A 14 -3.15 8.80 -12.83
CA VAL A 14 -3.14 8.12 -11.53
C VAL A 14 -2.69 6.67 -11.65
N ASP A 15 -3.18 5.96 -12.66
CA ASP A 15 -2.77 4.58 -12.93
C ASP A 15 -1.29 4.49 -13.32
N GLU A 16 -0.80 5.43 -14.12
CA GLU A 16 0.63 5.51 -14.45
C GLU A 16 1.47 5.82 -13.22
N TYR A 17 1.02 6.75 -12.36
CA TYR A 17 1.67 7.04 -11.09
C TYR A 17 1.79 5.79 -10.21
N TYR A 18 0.69 5.02 -10.06
CA TYR A 18 0.71 3.79 -9.28
C TYR A 18 1.61 2.74 -9.88
N LYS A 19 1.57 2.54 -11.19
CA LYS A 19 2.44 1.56 -11.85
C LYS A 19 3.92 1.91 -11.64
N ASN A 20 4.27 3.18 -11.77
CA ASN A 20 5.65 3.65 -11.56
C ASN A 20 6.07 3.50 -10.09
N PHE A 21 5.19 3.85 -9.15
CA PHE A 21 5.41 3.65 -7.72
C PHE A 21 5.61 2.16 -7.39
N ASP A 22 4.66 1.31 -7.77
CA ASP A 22 4.66 -0.12 -7.47
C ASP A 22 5.94 -0.80 -8.03
N THR A 23 6.30 -0.50 -9.28
CA THR A 23 7.49 -1.05 -9.94
C THR A 23 8.77 -0.62 -9.23
N THR A 24 8.89 0.67 -8.91
CA THR A 24 10.08 1.22 -8.25
C THR A 24 10.20 0.72 -6.82
N PHE A 25 9.09 0.61 -6.11
CA PHE A 25 9.09 0.12 -4.74
C PHE A 25 9.47 -1.36 -4.67
N LEU A 26 8.89 -2.20 -5.55
CA LEU A 26 9.19 -3.63 -5.57
C LEU A 26 10.56 -3.97 -6.12
N SER A 27 11.19 -3.11 -6.92
CA SER A 27 12.60 -3.32 -7.31
C SER A 27 13.54 -3.15 -6.11
N ILE A 28 13.16 -2.35 -5.12
CA ILE A 28 13.91 -2.15 -3.87
C ILE A 28 13.52 -3.19 -2.82
N TYR A 29 12.24 -3.54 -2.72
CA TYR A 29 11.70 -4.49 -1.75
C TYR A 29 10.95 -5.65 -2.43
N PRO A 30 11.66 -6.55 -3.12
CA PRO A 30 11.04 -7.59 -3.95
C PRO A 30 10.20 -8.59 -3.16
N THR A 31 10.52 -8.79 -1.87
CA THR A 31 9.84 -9.71 -0.97
C THR A 31 8.70 -9.06 -0.18
N PHE A 32 8.44 -7.76 -0.37
CA PHE A 32 7.55 -6.98 0.49
C PHE A 32 6.15 -7.59 0.65
N VAL A 33 5.51 -7.96 -0.46
CA VAL A 33 4.14 -8.51 -0.43
C VAL A 33 4.08 -9.80 0.38
N LYS A 34 5.08 -10.68 0.19
CA LYS A 34 5.19 -11.94 0.92
C LYS A 34 5.42 -11.71 2.41
N GLU A 35 6.38 -10.86 2.76
CA GLU A 35 6.70 -10.55 4.16
C GLU A 35 5.54 -9.86 4.87
N LEU A 36 4.84 -8.93 4.20
CA LEU A 36 3.65 -8.29 4.77
C LEU A 36 2.53 -9.31 4.99
N ASN A 37 2.29 -10.23 4.05
CA ASN A 37 1.30 -11.30 4.21
C ASN A 37 1.65 -12.25 5.37
N ASN A 38 2.94 -12.46 5.67
CA ASN A 38 3.36 -13.24 6.84
C ASN A 38 3.05 -12.57 8.18
N LEU A 39 2.76 -11.26 8.19
CA LEU A 39 2.28 -10.54 9.37
C LEU A 39 0.75 -10.65 9.53
N LEU A 40 0.04 -11.25 8.58
CA LEU A 40 -1.40 -11.44 8.59
C LEU A 40 -1.75 -12.88 8.97
N ILE A 41 -2.96 -13.07 9.51
CA ILE A 41 -3.51 -14.40 9.74
C ILE A 41 -3.62 -15.13 8.38
N GLU A 42 -3.27 -16.42 8.35
CA GLU A 42 -3.12 -17.22 7.12
C GLU A 42 -4.31 -17.12 6.16
N ASN A 43 -5.54 -17.11 6.69
CA ASN A 43 -6.77 -17.02 5.89
C ASN A 43 -7.21 -15.59 5.54
N GLU A 44 -6.49 -14.57 6.00
CA GLU A 44 -6.79 -13.15 5.80
C GLU A 44 -5.72 -12.42 4.98
N GLN A 45 -4.78 -13.18 4.40
CA GLN A 45 -3.72 -12.67 3.55
C GLN A 45 -4.26 -11.94 2.31
N ILE A 46 -3.53 -10.91 1.88
CA ILE A 46 -3.88 -10.11 0.71
C ILE A 46 -3.54 -10.91 -0.56
N THR A 47 -4.54 -11.11 -1.40
CA THR A 47 -4.40 -11.70 -2.74
C THR A 47 -4.51 -10.61 -3.80
N LEU A 48 -3.50 -10.51 -4.67
CA LEU A 48 -3.49 -9.60 -5.81
C LEU A 48 -4.28 -10.17 -6.99
N LYS A 49 -4.93 -9.31 -7.77
CA LYS A 49 -5.57 -9.73 -9.02
C LYS A 49 -4.50 -9.89 -10.12
N ASN A 50 -4.85 -10.62 -11.18
CA ASN A 50 -3.97 -10.79 -12.34
C ASN A 50 -3.54 -9.43 -12.90
N GLY A 51 -2.22 -9.22 -12.99
CA GLY A 51 -1.62 -7.99 -13.50
C GLY A 51 -1.42 -6.88 -12.47
N GLU A 52 -1.90 -7.04 -11.22
CA GLU A 52 -1.61 -6.09 -10.14
C GLU A 52 -0.24 -6.39 -9.51
N LEU A 53 0.56 -5.35 -9.33
CA LEU A 53 1.81 -5.41 -8.56
C LEU A 53 1.55 -5.16 -7.08
N LEU A 54 0.78 -4.11 -6.77
CA LEU A 54 0.25 -3.79 -5.46
C LEU A 54 -1.20 -3.35 -5.59
N ASN A 55 -1.99 -3.58 -4.54
CA ASN A 55 -3.31 -2.97 -4.38
C ASN A 55 -3.22 -1.75 -3.44
N THR A 56 -4.32 -1.03 -3.24
CA THR A 56 -4.34 0.16 -2.38
C THR A 56 -3.86 -0.11 -0.95
N GLU A 57 -4.23 -1.24 -0.36
CA GLU A 57 -3.81 -1.61 0.99
C GLU A 57 -2.29 -1.78 1.06
N LEU A 58 -1.71 -2.52 0.11
CA LEU A 58 -0.28 -2.73 0.01
C LEU A 58 0.48 -1.42 -0.25
N ARG A 59 -0.05 -0.51 -1.07
CA ARG A 59 0.55 0.81 -1.31
C ARG A 59 0.62 1.67 -0.05
N ILE A 60 -0.42 1.61 0.81
CA ILE A 60 -0.42 2.30 2.10
C ILE A 60 0.74 1.80 2.97
N PHE A 61 0.92 0.48 3.07
CA PHE A 61 1.99 -0.10 3.88
C PHE A 61 3.38 0.03 3.25
N ALA A 62 3.47 0.09 1.92
CA ALA A 62 4.70 0.43 1.21
C ALA A 62 5.16 1.85 1.57
N LEU A 63 4.24 2.82 1.64
CA LEU A 63 4.55 4.19 2.08
C LEU A 63 5.00 4.23 3.55
N ILE A 64 4.35 3.46 4.44
CA ILE A 64 4.78 3.32 5.83
C ILE A 64 6.19 2.73 5.89
N ARG A 65 6.49 1.72 5.06
CA ARG A 65 7.83 1.13 4.94
C ARG A 65 8.89 2.14 4.50
N LEU A 66 8.52 3.10 3.65
CA LEU A 66 9.38 4.22 3.25
C LEU A 66 9.47 5.33 4.32
N GLY A 67 8.88 5.15 5.50
CA GLY A 67 8.89 6.12 6.60
C GLY A 67 7.78 7.17 6.54
N ILE A 68 6.87 7.08 5.57
CA ILE A 68 5.72 7.99 5.45
C ILE A 68 4.56 7.40 6.24
N THR A 69 4.43 7.82 7.50
CA THR A 69 3.43 7.27 8.44
C THR A 69 2.20 8.18 8.63
N ASP A 70 2.28 9.45 8.24
CA ASP A 70 1.17 10.41 8.39
C ASP A 70 0.04 10.10 7.40
N SER A 71 -1.17 9.84 7.92
CA SER A 71 -2.34 9.49 7.10
C SER A 71 -2.70 10.58 6.10
N SER A 72 -2.46 11.85 6.40
CA SER A 72 -2.79 12.96 5.49
C SER A 72 -1.82 13.01 4.30
N LYS A 73 -0.54 12.76 4.54
CA LYS A 73 0.47 12.61 3.47
C LYS A 73 0.18 11.39 2.58
N ILE A 74 -0.13 10.25 3.18
CA ILE A 74 -0.50 9.03 2.43
C ILE A 74 -1.75 9.29 1.58
N ALA A 75 -2.77 9.93 2.15
CA ALA A 75 -4.00 10.29 1.45
C ALA A 75 -3.73 11.17 0.23
N LYS A 76 -2.86 12.17 0.38
CA LYS A 76 -2.44 13.04 -0.73
C LYS A 76 -1.72 12.26 -1.84
N LEU A 77 -0.78 11.38 -1.47
CA LEU A 77 -0.01 10.58 -2.44
C LEU A 77 -0.89 9.59 -3.20
N LEU A 78 -1.82 8.95 -2.50
CA LEU A 78 -2.74 7.96 -3.08
C LEU A 78 -4.07 8.57 -3.54
N ARG A 79 -4.19 9.91 -3.57
CA ARG A 79 -5.42 10.63 -3.96
C ARG A 79 -6.72 10.09 -3.32
N TYR A 80 -6.63 9.65 -2.08
CA TYR A 80 -7.77 9.23 -1.29
C TYR A 80 -8.12 10.27 -0.22
N SER A 81 -9.30 10.14 0.37
CA SER A 81 -9.59 10.88 1.59
C SER A 81 -8.77 10.31 2.75
N VAL A 82 -8.46 11.15 3.75
CA VAL A 82 -7.77 10.70 4.97
C VAL A 82 -8.58 9.60 5.67
N ASN A 83 -9.91 9.71 5.68
CA ASN A 83 -10.80 8.69 6.24
C ASN A 83 -10.66 7.33 5.53
N THR A 84 -10.57 7.34 4.20
CA THR A 84 -10.32 6.13 3.40
C THR A 84 -9.00 5.46 3.79
N ILE A 85 -7.94 6.25 3.99
CA ILE A 85 -6.65 5.72 4.47
C ILE A 85 -6.76 5.11 5.87
N TYR A 86 -7.45 5.79 6.81
CA TYR A 86 -7.69 5.23 8.15
C TYR A 86 -8.43 3.90 8.08
N ASN A 87 -9.47 3.80 7.26
CA ASN A 87 -10.25 2.57 7.12
C ASN A 87 -9.40 1.41 6.58
N TYR A 88 -8.56 1.64 5.56
CA TYR A 88 -7.66 0.60 5.05
C TYR A 88 -6.62 0.17 6.09
N ARG A 89 -6.01 1.11 6.82
CA ARG A 89 -5.06 0.79 7.91
C ARG A 89 -5.73 -0.07 8.97
N VAL A 90 -6.89 0.36 9.47
CA VAL A 90 -7.65 -0.38 10.50
C VAL A 90 -8.03 -1.77 9.99
N LYS A 91 -8.53 -1.88 8.76
CA LYS A 91 -8.91 -3.16 8.14
C LYS A 91 -7.75 -4.15 8.11
N ILE A 92 -6.57 -3.74 7.64
CA ILE A 92 -5.40 -4.63 7.60
C ILE A 92 -4.87 -4.92 9.01
N LYS A 93 -4.82 -3.93 9.91
CA LYS A 93 -4.41 -4.16 11.30
C LYS A 93 -5.34 -5.13 12.04
N ASN A 94 -6.63 -5.20 11.69
CA ASN A 94 -7.57 -6.18 12.25
C ASN A 94 -7.29 -7.62 11.78
N LYS A 95 -6.55 -7.78 10.68
CA LYS A 95 -6.14 -9.07 10.11
C LYS A 95 -4.74 -9.50 10.56
N ALA A 96 -4.10 -8.71 11.42
CA ALA A 96 -2.74 -8.97 11.88
C ALA A 96 -2.67 -10.25 12.73
N ALA A 97 -1.67 -11.09 12.47
CA ALA A 97 -1.30 -12.22 13.32
C ALA A 97 -0.46 -11.78 14.53
N VAL A 98 0.03 -10.54 14.51
CA VAL A 98 0.81 -9.88 15.59
C VAL A 98 -0.04 -8.83 16.31
N ALA A 99 0.48 -8.30 17.43
CA ALA A 99 -0.16 -7.19 18.13
C ALA A 99 -0.39 -5.98 17.20
N ARG A 100 -1.57 -5.37 17.29
CA ARG A 100 -2.00 -4.31 16.37
C ARG A 100 -1.12 -3.06 16.49
N GLU A 101 -0.61 -2.81 17.68
CA GLU A 101 0.25 -1.68 18.02
C GLU A 101 1.62 -1.82 17.37
N GLU A 102 2.12 -3.05 17.24
CA GLU A 102 3.44 -3.37 16.68
C GLU A 102 3.42 -3.58 15.15
N PHE A 103 2.24 -3.80 14.56
CA PHE A 103 2.11 -4.17 13.15
C PHE A 103 2.85 -3.22 12.20
N GLU A 104 2.66 -1.91 12.35
CA GLU A 104 3.33 -0.93 11.47
C GLU A 104 4.85 -0.87 11.70
N ASP A 105 5.32 -1.22 12.90
CA ASP A 105 6.76 -1.28 13.19
C ASP A 105 7.41 -2.53 12.60
N TYR A 106 6.70 -3.66 12.53
CA TYR A 106 7.14 -4.81 11.74
C TYR A 106 7.15 -4.48 10.24
N VAL A 107 6.11 -3.81 9.73
CA VAL A 107 6.07 -3.37 8.32
C VAL A 107 7.28 -2.52 7.98
N LYS A 108 7.70 -1.58 8.85
CA LYS A 108 8.89 -0.75 8.61
C LYS A 108 10.20 -1.53 8.50
N LYS A 109 10.26 -2.74 9.07
CA LYS A 109 11.45 -3.60 9.10
C LYS A 109 11.52 -4.60 7.93
N ILE A 110 10.46 -4.73 7.14
CA ILE A 110 10.42 -5.63 5.98
C ILE A 110 11.59 -5.35 5.03
N GLY A 111 12.33 -6.36 4.60
CA GLY A 111 13.49 -6.17 3.73
C GLY A 111 14.58 -5.23 4.28
N ALA A 112 14.66 -5.00 5.60
CA ALA A 112 15.73 -4.20 6.21
C ALA A 112 17.08 -4.94 6.30
N PHE A 113 17.14 -6.19 5.83
CA PHE A 113 18.36 -6.99 5.73
C PHE A 113 18.86 -6.98 4.28
N ILE A 114 19.61 -5.95 3.92
CA ILE A 114 20.66 -6.08 2.92
C ILE A 114 21.92 -6.34 3.75
N GLU A 115 22.47 -7.56 3.68
CA GLU A 115 23.79 -7.88 4.24
C GLU A 115 24.90 -7.04 3.60
#